data_AF-A0A2T5JBC1-F1
#
_entry.id   AF-A0A2T5JBC1-F1
#
_cell.length_a   1.000
_cell.length_b   1.000
_cell.length_c   1.000
_cell.angle_alpha   90.00
_cell.angle_beta   90.00
_cell.angle_gamma   90.00
#
_symmetry.space_group_name_H-M   'P 1'
#
loop_
_entity.id
_entity.type
_entity.pdbx_description
1 polymer ?
#
loop_
_entity_poly.entity_id
_entity_poly.type
_entity_poly.pdbx_seq_one_letter_code
_entity_poly.pdbx_strand_id
1 'polypeptide(L)'
;MSYHNRTPFQSFGEFIQHNRKKLRLSQTALALMLEIDRAHLSRIECGIKQLNAEKLEPLSRIFKLKLAEVQREFYSDLIVSEILRNNCPESVLETARAKVKYLKAIHK
;
A
#
# COMPACT_ATOMS: atom_id res chain seq x y z
N MET A 1 23.42 -9.28 10.53
CA MET A 1 23.31 -8.35 9.38
C MET A 1 21.99 -7.62 9.49
N SER A 2 22.03 -6.38 9.97
CA SER A 2 20.89 -5.59 10.41
C SER A 2 20.33 -4.75 9.26
N TYR A 3 19.26 -5.21 8.62
CA TYR A 3 18.53 -4.42 7.62
C TYR A 3 17.87 -3.21 8.29
N HIS A 4 18.50 -2.04 8.19
CA HIS A 4 17.90 -0.75 8.49
C HIS A 4 17.32 -0.15 7.22
N ASN A 5 16.11 -0.57 6.88
CA ASN A 5 15.12 0.27 6.23
C ASN A 5 13.75 -0.31 6.57
N ARG A 6 13.31 -0.06 7.81
CA ARG A 6 12.00 -0.51 8.26
C ARG A 6 10.97 0.39 7.61
N THR A 7 10.22 -0.12 6.64
CA THR A 7 8.84 0.35 6.54
C THR A 7 8.24 0.14 7.93
N PRO A 8 7.66 1.15 8.58
CA PRO A 8 7.10 0.96 9.91
C PRO A 8 5.89 0.01 9.90
N PHE A 9 5.42 -0.38 8.71
CA PHE A 9 4.25 -1.23 8.49
C PHE A 9 4.66 -2.51 7.76
N GLN A 10 4.11 -3.63 8.24
CA GLN A 10 4.30 -4.98 7.69
C GLN A 10 3.32 -5.28 6.55
N SER A 11 2.27 -4.47 6.38
CA SER A 11 1.31 -4.57 5.27
C SER A 11 0.63 -3.22 5.01
N PHE A 12 -0.04 -3.10 3.85
CA PHE A 12 -0.84 -1.91 3.55
C PHE A 12 -2.04 -1.75 4.51
N GLY A 13 -2.57 -2.86 5.03
CA GLY A 13 -3.63 -2.84 6.04
C GLY A 13 -3.19 -2.19 7.36
N GLU A 14 -1.96 -2.47 7.80
CA GLU A 14 -1.37 -1.84 8.98
C GLU A 14 -1.13 -0.34 8.77
N PHE A 15 -0.65 0.05 7.58
CA PHE A 15 -0.53 1.45 7.18
C PHE A 15 -1.87 2.21 7.28
N ILE A 16 -2.96 1.61 6.79
CA ILE A 16 -4.31 2.17 6.90
C ILE A 16 -4.72 2.32 8.37
N GLN A 17 -4.56 1.25 9.16
CA GLN A 17 -4.95 1.25 10.56
C GLN A 17 -4.19 2.32 11.36
N HIS A 18 -2.88 2.46 11.13
CA HIS A 18 -2.04 3.44 11.79
C HIS A 18 -2.51 4.87 11.51
N ASN A 19 -2.68 5.23 10.24
CA ASN A 19 -3.10 6.59 9.86
C ASN A 19 -4.52 6.89 10.33
N ARG A 20 -5.44 5.92 10.27
CA ARG A 20 -6.79 6.05 10.82
C ARG A 20 -6.75 6.38 12.32
N LYS A 21 -5.96 5.62 13.10
CA LYS A 21 -5.82 5.82 14.55
C LYS A 21 -5.17 7.16 14.88
N LYS A 22 -4.17 7.60 14.10
CA LYS A 22 -3.53 8.92 14.23
C LYS A 22 -4.53 10.07 14.09
N LEU A 23 -5.54 9.90 13.22
CA LEU A 23 -6.64 10.84 13.03
C LEU A 23 -7.84 10.60 13.96
N ARG A 24 -7.75 9.65 14.90
CA ARG A 24 -8.83 9.26 15.82
C ARG A 24 -10.12 8.83 15.12
N LEU A 25 -10.02 8.32 13.90
CA LEU A 25 -11.17 7.84 13.14
C LEU A 25 -11.55 6.42 13.57
N SER A 26 -12.85 6.14 13.72
CA SER A 26 -13.35 4.77 13.85
C SER A 26 -13.30 4.06 12.50
N GLN A 27 -13.36 2.72 12.49
CA GLN A 27 -13.51 1.97 11.24
C GLN A 27 -14.78 2.40 10.49
N THR A 28 -15.89 2.62 11.20
CA THR A 28 -17.14 3.10 10.59
C THR A 28 -16.95 4.46 9.91
N ALA A 29 -16.26 5.40 10.57
CA ALA A 29 -16.02 6.72 9.99
C ALA A 29 -15.16 6.65 8.73
N LEU A 30 -14.03 5.93 8.77
CA LEU A 30 -13.18 5.79 7.59
C LEU A 30 -13.88 5.03 6.45
N ALA A 31 -14.62 3.98 6.78
CA ALA A 31 -15.36 3.20 5.78
C ALA A 31 -16.40 4.07 5.05
N LEU A 32 -17.12 4.92 5.78
CA LEU A 32 -18.06 5.89 5.21
C LEU A 32 -17.34 6.89 4.28
N MET A 33 -16.21 7.45 4.70
CA MET A 33 -15.42 8.39 3.89
C MET A 33 -14.84 7.75 2.62
N LEU A 34 -14.59 6.44 2.65
CA LEU A 34 -14.10 5.67 1.51
C LEU A 34 -15.24 5.04 0.68
N GLU A 35 -16.49 5.20 1.10
CA GLU A 35 -17.67 4.57 0.48
C GLU A 35 -17.50 3.05 0.35
N ILE A 36 -17.09 2.41 1.44
CA ILE A 36 -16.99 0.94 1.56
C ILE A 36 -17.69 0.48 2.83
N ASP A 37 -17.98 -0.81 2.91
CA ASP A 37 -18.53 -1.41 4.12
C ASP A 37 -17.47 -1.48 5.25
N ARG A 38 -17.92 -1.32 6.51
CA ARG A 38 -17.05 -1.38 7.69
C ARG A 38 -16.39 -2.75 7.86
N ALA A 39 -17.10 -3.85 7.60
CA ALA A 39 -16.51 -5.18 7.65
C ALA A 39 -15.49 -5.36 6.51
N HIS A 40 -15.70 -4.76 5.34
CA HIS A 40 -14.70 -4.73 4.27
C HIS A 40 -13.43 -4.00 4.73
N LEU A 41 -13.54 -2.79 5.29
CA LEU A 41 -12.41 -2.06 5.85
C LEU A 41 -11.68 -2.87 6.95
N SER A 42 -12.43 -3.54 7.83
CA SER A 42 -11.82 -4.38 8.87
C SER A 42 -10.99 -5.51 8.30
N ARG A 43 -11.44 -6.16 7.21
CA ARG A 43 -10.67 -7.21 6.53
C ARG A 43 -9.42 -6.66 5.83
N ILE A 44 -9.50 -5.42 5.34
CA ILE A 44 -8.35 -4.72 4.75
C ILE A 44 -7.31 -4.43 5.83
N GLU A 45 -7.70 -3.86 6.98
CA GLU A 45 -6.77 -3.57 8.08
C GLU A 45 -6.09 -4.81 8.65
N CYS A 46 -6.73 -5.99 8.56
CA CYS A 46 -6.16 -7.27 8.98
C CYS A 46 -5.37 -7.99 7.86
N GLY A 47 -5.20 -7.39 6.67
CA GLY A 47 -4.49 -8.00 5.54
C GLY A 47 -5.23 -9.16 4.86
N ILE A 48 -6.51 -9.40 5.20
CA ILE A 48 -7.34 -10.48 4.63
C ILE A 48 -7.84 -10.10 3.24
N LYS A 49 -8.03 -8.80 2.98
CA LYS A 49 -8.49 -8.26 1.69
C LYS A 49 -7.58 -7.10 1.26
N GLN A 50 -7.40 -6.93 -0.05
CA GLN A 50 -6.75 -5.75 -0.60
C GLN A 50 -7.77 -4.63 -0.82
N LEU A 51 -7.30 -3.38 -0.66
CA LEU A 51 -8.05 -2.20 -1.07
C LEU A 51 -8.01 -2.05 -2.60
N ASN A 52 -9.09 -1.56 -3.21
CA ASN A 52 -9.07 -1.20 -4.62
C ASN A 52 -8.18 0.03 -4.86
N ALA A 53 -7.36 -0.01 -5.92
CA ALA A 53 -6.42 1.08 -6.24
C ALA A 53 -7.11 2.44 -6.48
N GLU A 54 -8.37 2.44 -6.92
CA GLU A 54 -9.20 3.64 -7.07
C GLU A 54 -9.40 4.40 -5.74
N LYS A 55 -9.31 3.70 -4.60
CA LYS A 55 -9.47 4.31 -3.27
C LYS A 55 -8.18 4.95 -2.75
N LEU A 56 -7.04 4.83 -3.44
CA LEU A 56 -5.77 5.42 -3.00
C LEU A 56 -5.79 6.95 -3.00
N GLU A 57 -6.43 7.57 -3.99
CA GLU A 57 -6.55 9.03 -4.05
C GLU A 57 -7.47 9.59 -2.94
N PRO A 58 -8.71 9.07 -2.75
CA PRO A 58 -9.51 9.39 -1.56
C PRO A 58 -8.74 9.20 -0.25
N LEU A 59 -8.03 8.08 -0.09
CA LEU A 59 -7.26 7.78 1.11
C LEU A 59 -6.15 8.81 1.36
N SER A 60 -5.45 9.26 0.31
CA SER A 60 -4.43 10.30 0.41
C SER A 60 -5.00 11.62 0.92
N ARG A 61 -6.20 12.00 0.46
CA ARG A 61 -6.90 13.22 0.91
C ARG A 61 -7.33 13.10 2.37
N ILE A 62 -7.92 11.97 2.77
CA ILE A 62 -8.36 11.71 4.16
C ILE A 62 -7.17 11.75 5.12
N PHE A 63 -6.07 11.09 4.75
CA PHE A 63 -4.87 11.01 5.58
C PHE A 63 -3.98 12.25 5.52
N LYS A 64 -4.29 13.20 4.62
CA LYS A 64 -3.48 14.40 4.35
C LYS A 64 -2.03 14.03 4.01
N LEU A 65 -1.87 13.00 3.19
CA LEU A 65 -0.59 12.50 2.70
C LEU A 65 -0.47 12.79 1.20
N LYS A 66 0.77 12.79 0.69
CA LYS A 66 0.97 12.82 -0.77
C LYS A 66 0.48 11.49 -1.36
N LEU A 67 -0.20 11.55 -2.51
CA LEU A 67 -0.64 10.35 -3.23
C LEU A 67 0.52 9.37 -3.49
N ALA A 68 1.70 9.90 -3.81
CA ALA A 68 2.91 9.10 -4.02
C ALA A 68 3.34 8.29 -2.79
N GLU A 69 3.05 8.74 -1.57
CA GLU A 69 3.34 7.99 -0.34
C GLU A 69 2.36 6.83 -0.19
N VAL A 70 1.07 7.08 -0.40
CA VAL A 70 0.02 6.04 -0.34
C VAL A 70 0.25 4.97 -1.42
N GLN A 71 0.57 5.41 -2.66
CA GLN A 71 0.89 4.50 -3.76
C GLN A 71 2.13 3.66 -3.45
N ARG A 72 3.17 4.26 -2.83
CA ARG A 72 4.39 3.53 -2.48
C ARG A 72 4.07 2.36 -1.56
N GLU A 73 3.34 2.60 -0.48
CA GLU A 73 2.97 1.56 0.51
C GLU A 73 2.05 0.49 -0.11
N PHE A 74 1.08 0.91 -0.94
CA PHE A 74 0.16 -0.03 -1.61
C PHE A 74 0.91 -0.95 -2.59
N TYR A 75 1.69 -0.36 -3.49
CA TYR A 75 2.36 -1.15 -4.53
C TYR A 75 3.57 -1.93 -3.99
N SER A 76 4.22 -1.48 -2.90
CA SER A 76 5.24 -2.30 -2.25
C SER A 76 4.64 -3.59 -1.69
N ASP A 77 3.49 -3.51 -1.03
CA ASP A 77 2.80 -4.68 -0.46
C ASP A 77 2.30 -5.61 -1.58
N LEU A 78 1.78 -5.04 -2.67
CA LEU A 78 1.37 -5.81 -3.85
C LEU A 78 2.56 -6.56 -4.48
N ILE A 79 3.71 -5.90 -4.67
CA ILE A 79 4.91 -6.52 -5.22
C ILE A 79 5.42 -7.63 -4.28
N VAL A 80 5.47 -7.39 -2.97
CA VAL A 80 5.85 -8.41 -1.99
C VAL A 80 4.91 -9.62 -2.09
N SER A 81 3.60 -9.40 -2.19
CA SER A 81 2.63 -10.47 -2.38
C SER A 81 2.89 -11.29 -3.64
N GLU A 82 3.19 -10.65 -4.77
CA GLU A 82 3.53 -11.35 -6.02
C GLU A 82 4.82 -12.16 -5.91
N ILE A 83 5.86 -11.60 -5.29
CA ILE A 83 7.14 -12.29 -5.11
C ILE A 83 6.97 -13.54 -4.25
N LEU A 84 6.30 -13.40 -3.10
CA LEU A 84 6.08 -14.51 -2.17
C LEU A 84 5.17 -15.58 -2.77
N ARG A 85 4.08 -15.17 -3.44
CA ARG A 85 3.11 -16.10 -4.05
C ARG A 85 3.74 -16.94 -5.16
N ASN A 86 4.62 -16.35 -5.96
CA ASN A 86 5.26 -17.01 -7.09
C ASN A 86 6.67 -17.52 -6.79
N ASN A 87 7.11 -17.48 -5.53
CA ASN A 87 8.44 -17.86 -5.08
C ASN A 87 9.56 -17.27 -5.95
N CYS A 88 9.42 -15.99 -6.32
CA CYS A 88 10.39 -15.31 -7.18
C CYS A 88 11.66 -14.99 -6.39
N PRO A 89 12.85 -15.06 -7.03
CA PRO A 89 14.07 -14.58 -6.40
C PRO A 89 14.03 -13.05 -6.25
N GLU A 90 14.70 -12.53 -5.23
CA GLU A 90 14.78 -11.09 -4.96
C GLU A 90 15.35 -10.28 -6.14
N SER A 91 16.18 -10.92 -7.00
CA SER A 91 16.73 -10.35 -8.24
C SER A 91 15.67 -9.85 -9.23
N VAL A 92 14.41 -10.28 -9.09
CA VAL A 92 13.28 -9.75 -9.86
C VAL A 92 13.10 -8.24 -9.64
N LEU A 93 13.38 -7.74 -8.43
CA LEU A 93 13.26 -6.31 -8.10
C LEU A 93 14.28 -5.48 -8.88
N GLU A 94 15.52 -5.96 -8.98
CA GLU A 94 16.58 -5.27 -9.73
C GLU A 94 16.28 -5.26 -11.23
N THR A 95 15.77 -6.39 -11.75
CA THR A 95 15.34 -6.50 -13.14
C THR A 95 14.17 -5.56 -13.45
N ALA A 96 13.16 -5.49 -12.57
CA ALA A 96 12.02 -4.59 -12.70
C ALA A 96 12.46 -3.12 -12.67
N ARG A 97 13.37 -2.75 -11.77
CA ARG A 97 13.95 -1.40 -11.68
C ARG A 97 14.65 -1.01 -12.99
N ALA A 98 15.45 -1.91 -13.57
CA ALA A 98 16.13 -1.67 -14.84
C ALA A 98 15.12 -1.44 -15.99
N LYS A 99 14.08 -2.27 -16.09
CA LYS A 99 13.00 -2.11 -17.08
C LYS A 99 12.27 -0.77 -16.95
N VAL A 100 11.95 -0.34 -15.73
CA VAL A 100 11.31 0.97 -15.48
C VAL A 100 12.20 2.13 -15.95
N LYS A 101 13.51 2.09 -15.66
CA LYS A 101 14.45 3.12 -16.11
C LYS A 101 14.50 3.20 -17.64
N TYR A 102 14.57 2.05 -18.30
CA TYR A 102 14.60 1.97 -19.77
C TYR A 102 13.33 2.54 -20.40
N LEU A 103 12.14 2.11 -19.95
CA LEU A 103 10.86 2.59 -20.49
C LEU A 103 10.65 4.10 -20.29
N LYS A 104 11.06 4.64 -19.13
CA LYS A 104 11.00 6.09 -18.89
C LYS A 104 11.94 6.89 -19.80
N ALA A 105 13.03 6.30 -20.27
CA ALA A 105 13.94 6.96 -21.20
C ALA A 105 13.40 6.97 -22.64
N ILE A 106 12.63 5.95 -23.03
CA ILE A 106 12.02 5.86 -24.38
C ILE A 106 10.82 6.79 -24.51
N HIS A 107 10.00 6.91 -23.47
CA HIS A 107 8.76 7.70 -23.49
C HIS A 107 8.98 9.16 -23.04
N LYS A 108 10.18 9.70 -23.26
CA LYS A 108 10.55 11.08 -22.92
C LYS A 108 10.58 11.93 -24.17
#